data_AF-A0A8R2D4W3-F1
#
_entry.id   AF-A0A8R2D4W3-F1
#
_cell.length_a   1.000
_cell.length_b   1.000
_cell.length_c   1.000
_cell.angle_alpha   90.00
_cell.angle_beta   90.00
_cell.angle_gamma   90.00
#
_symmetry.space_group_name_H-M   'P 1'
#
loop_
_entity.id
_entity.type
_entity.pdbx_description
1 polymer ?
#
loop_
_entity_poly.entity_id
_entity_poly.type
_entity_poly.pdbx_seq_one_letter_code
_entity_poly.pdbx_strand_id
1 'polypeptide(L)'
;MVNMMEIDNRRREVEIQNIPFVQVPINLPLPPNSNICVVCKDLERTHALIPCGHKALCGNCAELLHPKRCPSCKANFSSTLRIWS
;
A
#
# COMPACT_ATOMS: atom_id res chain seq x y z
N MET A 1 -2.57 27.72 -26.39
CA MET A 1 -2.57 27.03 -25.08
C MET A 1 -2.33 25.52 -25.23
N VAL A 2 -2.92 24.85 -26.22
CA VAL A 2 -2.70 23.41 -26.51
C VAL A 2 -1.21 23.08 -26.74
N ASN A 3 -0.48 23.89 -27.52
CA ASN A 3 0.94 23.67 -27.77
C ASN A 3 1.83 23.74 -26.51
N MET A 4 1.49 24.56 -25.51
CA MET A 4 2.28 24.61 -24.26
C MET A 4 2.09 23.33 -23.43
N MET A 5 0.87 22.80 -23.39
CA MET A 5 0.57 21.55 -22.68
C MET A 5 1.26 20.35 -23.35
N GLU A 6 1.32 20.32 -24.68
CA GLU A 6 2.02 19.29 -25.43
C GLU A 6 3.54 19.36 -25.27
N ILE A 7 4.10 20.58 -25.21
CA ILE A 7 5.52 20.79 -24.89
C ILE A 7 5.84 20.35 -23.46
N ASP A 8 4.96 20.64 -22.49
CA ASP A 8 5.14 20.21 -21.09
C ASP A 8 5.06 18.68 -20.96
N ASN A 9 4.09 18.03 -21.61
CA ASN A 9 3.97 16.58 -21.64
C ASN A 9 5.24 15.93 -22.22
N ARG A 10 5.74 16.44 -23.35
CA ARG A 10 6.96 15.93 -23.98
C ARG A 10 8.20 16.15 -23.10
N ARG A 11 8.28 17.26 -22.36
CA ARG A 11 9.36 17.49 -21.39
C ARG A 11 9.32 16.48 -20.24
N ARG A 12 8.12 16.22 -19.69
CA ARG A 12 7.94 15.21 -18.64
C ARG A 12 8.29 13.80 -19.10
N GLU A 13 7.94 13.43 -20.34
CA GLU A 13 8.32 12.15 -20.91
C GLU A 13 9.85 11.98 -20.97
N VAL A 14 10.56 13.01 -21.42
CA VAL A 14 12.03 13.01 -21.45
C VAL A 14 12.60 12.96 -20.03
N GLU A 15 12.04 13.69 -19.07
CA GLU A 15 12.46 13.62 -17.67
C GLU A 15 12.30 12.21 -17.09
N ILE A 16 11.16 11.54 -17.34
CA ILE A 16 10.90 10.17 -16.90
C ILE A 16 11.90 9.18 -17.52
N GLN A 17 12.21 9.35 -18.80
CA GLN A 17 13.19 8.51 -19.50
C GLN A 17 14.62 8.69 -18.98
N ASN A 18 14.93 9.87 -18.43
CA ASN A 18 16.25 10.19 -17.88
C ASN A 18 16.34 10.02 -16.36
N ILE A 19 15.33 9.40 -15.72
CA ILE A 19 15.43 9.06 -14.29
C ILE A 19 16.55 8.04 -14.12
N PRO A 20 17.59 8.33 -13.30
CA PRO A 20 18.65 7.36 -13.04
C PRO A 20 18.08 6.17 -12.28
N PHE A 21 18.35 4.96 -12.76
CA PHE A 21 18.04 3.73 -12.03
C PHE A 21 18.98 3.61 -10.83
N VAL A 22 18.49 3.95 -9.64
CA VAL A 22 19.23 3.74 -8.38
C VAL A 22 18.89 2.35 -7.86
N GLN A 23 19.91 1.50 -7.69
CA GLN A 23 19.73 0.21 -7.04
C GLN A 23 19.57 0.43 -5.53
N VAL A 24 18.39 0.08 -5.00
CA VAL A 24 18.14 0.08 -3.57
C VAL A 24 18.76 -1.19 -2.97
N PRO A 25 19.49 -1.12 -1.84
CA PRO A 25 20.04 -2.31 -1.20
C PRO A 25 18.94 -3.31 -0.85
N ILE A 26 19.17 -4.60 -1.12
CA ILE A 26 18.23 -5.71 -0.84
C ILE A 26 17.86 -5.78 0.64
N ASN A 27 18.77 -5.38 1.53
CA ASN A 27 18.56 -5.30 2.97
C ASN A 27 18.25 -3.88 3.43
N LEU A 28 17.29 -3.22 2.77
CA LEU A 28 16.76 -1.97 3.30
C LEU A 28 15.97 -2.31 4.58
N PRO A 29 16.34 -1.75 5.75
CA PRO A 29 15.55 -1.94 6.95
C PRO A 29 14.14 -1.44 6.66
N LEU A 30 13.16 -2.35 6.76
CA LEU A 30 11.76 -1.97 6.71
C LEU A 30 11.55 -0.88 7.78
N PRO A 31 10.69 0.11 7.51
CA PRO A 31 10.38 1.12 8.52
C PRO A 31 9.95 0.40 9.82
N PRO A 32 10.36 0.91 10.99
CA PRO A 32 10.18 0.23 12.28
C PRO A 32 8.73 -0.18 12.58
N ASN A 33 7.77 0.44 11.88
CA ASN A 33 6.34 0.22 12.02
C ASN A 33 5.75 -0.64 10.86
N SER A 34 6.57 -1.45 10.20
CA SER A 34 6.12 -2.30 9.10
C SER A 34 5.18 -3.43 9.51
N ASN A 35 5.02 -3.71 10.81
CA ASN A 35 4.12 -4.74 11.33
C ASN A 35 2.91 -4.21 12.15
N ILE A 36 2.71 -2.89 12.27
CA ILE A 36 1.57 -2.32 13.04
C ILE A 36 0.34 -2.09 12.16
N CYS A 37 -0.87 -2.28 12.71
CA CYS A 37 -2.13 -2.07 12.00
C CYS A 37 -2.20 -0.66 11.42
N VAL A 38 -2.53 -0.58 10.12
CA VAL A 38 -2.58 0.71 9.42
C VAL A 38 -3.75 1.60 9.84
N VAL A 39 -4.74 1.03 10.56
CA VAL A 39 -5.94 1.74 11.03
C VAL A 39 -5.72 2.30 12.43
N CYS A 40 -5.49 1.46 13.43
CA CYS A 40 -5.33 1.94 14.81
C CYS A 40 -3.91 2.42 15.13
N LYS A 41 -2.89 2.02 14.36
CA LYS A 41 -1.46 2.32 14.61
C LYS A 41 -0.98 1.91 16.01
N ASP A 42 -1.60 0.89 16.57
CA ASP A 42 -1.38 0.44 17.95
C ASP A 42 -1.03 -1.06 17.98
N LEU A 43 -1.97 -1.91 17.57
CA LEU A 43 -1.80 -3.36 17.57
C LEU A 43 -1.13 -3.89 16.30
N GLU A 44 -0.50 -5.06 16.38
CA GLU A 44 0.10 -5.74 15.24
C GLU A 44 -0.90 -6.15 14.16
N ARG A 45 -0.45 -6.12 12.89
CA ARG A 45 -1.18 -6.70 11.77
C ARG A 45 -1.19 -8.21 11.94
N THR A 46 -2.37 -8.80 12.00
CA THR A 46 -2.54 -10.24 12.23
C THR A 46 -3.50 -10.87 11.24
N HIS A 47 -4.27 -10.08 10.48
CA HIS A 47 -5.33 -10.59 9.62
C HIS A 47 -5.11 -10.25 8.15
N ALA A 48 -5.14 -11.28 7.30
CA ALA A 48 -5.26 -11.14 5.85
C ALA A 48 -6.73 -10.95 5.46
N LEU A 49 -6.98 -10.05 4.50
CA LEU A 49 -8.32 -9.71 4.01
C LEU A 49 -8.64 -10.51 2.74
N ILE A 50 -9.71 -11.29 2.73
CA ILE A 50 -10.06 -12.18 1.61
C ILE A 50 -11.11 -11.51 0.72
N PRO A 51 -10.90 -11.41 -0.61
CA PRO A 51 -9.97 -12.22 -1.41
C PRO A 51 -8.59 -11.59 -1.71
N CYS A 52 -8.34 -10.33 -1.35
CA CYS A 52 -7.13 -9.65 -1.83
C CYS A 52 -5.81 -10.08 -1.13
N GLY A 53 -5.88 -10.81 -0.01
CA GLY A 53 -4.74 -11.39 0.70
C GLY A 53 -3.92 -10.42 1.56
N HIS A 54 -4.16 -9.11 1.50
CA HIS A 54 -3.32 -8.13 2.21
C HIS A 54 -3.44 -8.24 3.75
N LYS A 55 -2.32 -8.48 4.44
CA LYS A 55 -2.17 -8.46 5.91
C LYS A 55 -1.97 -7.02 6.41
N ALA A 56 -3.06 -6.26 6.49
CA ALA A 56 -3.02 -4.83 6.83
C ALA A 56 -3.59 -4.47 8.22
N LEU A 57 -4.40 -5.36 8.82
CA LEU A 57 -5.21 -5.05 9.99
C LEU A 57 -4.89 -5.93 11.20
N CYS A 58 -5.08 -5.39 12.40
CA CYS A 58 -5.22 -6.19 13.62
C CYS A 58 -6.62 -6.85 13.67
N GLY A 59 -6.87 -7.72 14.65
CA GLY A 59 -8.16 -8.41 14.79
C GLY A 59 -9.34 -7.45 14.96
N ASN A 60 -9.24 -6.51 15.91
CA ASN A 60 -10.33 -5.57 16.20
C ASN A 60 -10.68 -4.72 14.97
N CYS A 61 -9.68 -4.18 14.27
CA CYS A 61 -9.92 -3.39 13.07
C CYS A 61 -10.47 -4.26 11.93
N ALA A 62 -10.02 -5.50 11.77
CA ALA A 62 -10.57 -6.41 10.76
C ALA A 62 -12.08 -6.66 10.94
N GLU A 63 -12.53 -6.78 12.18
CA GLU A 63 -13.93 -6.98 12.54
C GLU A 63 -14.76 -5.69 12.42
N LEU A 64 -14.26 -4.57 12.94
CA LEU A 64 -15.01 -3.31 13.03
C LEU A 64 -14.96 -2.46 11.76
N LEU A 65 -14.01 -2.70 10.83
CA LEU A 65 -13.86 -1.85 9.65
C LEU A 65 -15.14 -1.86 8.80
N HIS A 66 -15.66 -0.66 8.55
CA HIS A 66 -16.79 -0.40 7.67
C HIS A 66 -16.52 0.87 6.83
N PRO A 67 -16.74 0.84 5.50
CA PRO A 67 -17.11 -0.33 4.70
C PRO A 67 -15.99 -1.39 4.69
N LYS A 68 -16.34 -2.64 4.36
CA LYS A 68 -15.38 -3.75 4.24
C LYS A 68 -14.49 -3.60 3.00
N ARG A 69 -13.59 -2.60 3.02
CA ARG A 69 -12.60 -2.32 1.98
C ARG A 69 -11.18 -2.39 2.52
N CYS A 70 -10.32 -3.08 1.79
CA CYS A 70 -8.91 -3.21 2.11
C CYS A 70 -8.23 -1.84 2.07
N PRO A 71 -7.53 -1.40 3.14
CA PRO A 71 -6.80 -0.13 3.11
C PRO A 71 -5.64 -0.09 2.11
N SER A 72 -5.09 -1.26 1.75
CA SER A 72 -3.93 -1.36 0.84
C SER A 72 -4.31 -1.26 -0.62
N CYS A 73 -5.33 -2.00 -1.07
CA CYS A 73 -5.72 -2.07 -2.48
C CYS A 73 -7.13 -1.57 -2.80
N LYS A 74 -7.90 -1.15 -1.78
CA LYS A 74 -9.28 -0.65 -1.88
C LYS A 74 -10.33 -1.68 -2.32
N ALA A 75 -9.92 -2.93 -2.58
CA ALA A 75 -10.83 -4.03 -2.90
C ALA A 75 -11.78 -4.33 -1.74
N ASN A 76 -13.01 -4.73 -2.04
CA ASN A 76 -13.93 -5.23 -1.04
C ASN A 76 -13.42 -6.58 -0.49
N PHE A 77 -13.62 -6.83 0.81
CA PHE A 77 -13.33 -8.12 1.43
C PHE A 77 -14.56 -8.65 2.18
N SER A 78 -14.75 -9.96 2.18
CA SER A 78 -15.92 -10.60 2.81
C SER A 78 -15.57 -11.37 4.07
N SER A 79 -14.31 -11.76 4.22
CA SER A 79 -13.81 -12.53 5.36
C SER A 79 -12.36 -12.18 5.66
N THR A 80 -11.89 -12.60 6.82
CA THR A 80 -10.52 -12.37 7.28
C THR A 80 -9.92 -13.67 7.81
N LEU A 81 -8.62 -13.84 7.60
CA LEU A 81 -7.86 -15.00 8.07
C LEU A 81 -6.75 -14.52 9.00
N ARG A 82 -6.70 -15.06 10.22
CA ARG A 82 -5.60 -14.79 11.14
C ARG A 82 -4.34 -15.53 10.69
N ILE A 83 -3.20 -14.83 10.68
CA ILE A 83 -1.87 -15.34 10.37
C ILE A 83 -1.05 -15.31 11.65
N TRP A 84 -0.49 -16.45 12.03
CA TRP A 84 0.53 -16.58 13.07
C TRP A 84 1.90 -16.57 12.39
N SER A 85 2.74 -15.60 12.74
CA SER A 85 4.06 -15.36 12.16
C SER A 85 5.05 -15.02 13.25
#